data_AF-A0A8E0FLD9-F1
#
_entry.id   AF-A0A8E0FLD9-F1
#
_cell.length_a   1.000
_cell.length_b   1.000
_cell.length_c   1.000
_cell.angle_alpha   90.00
_cell.angle_beta   90.00
_cell.angle_gamma   90.00
#
_symmetry.space_group_name_H-M   'P 1'
#
loop_
_entity.id
_entity.type
_entity.pdbx_description
1 polymer ?
#
loop_
_entity_poly.entity_id
_entity_poly.type
_entity_poly.pdbx_seq_one_letter_code
_entity_poly.pdbx_strand_id
1 'polypeptide(L)' 'MFVSEVLMEDKDNKGWVKGWAVVRSSPWHLVGVFATEEDAETEARKMGDKYEVHYGSHRTGSDDFVWGE' A
#
# COMPACT_ATOMS: atom_id res chain seq x y z
N MET A 1 9.41 1.26 4.44
CA MET A 1 8.21 1.25 3.59
C MET A 1 8.59 1.78 2.20
N PHE A 2 8.25 1.06 1.14
CA PHE A 2 8.42 1.52 -0.25
C PHE A 2 7.16 2.25 -0.72
N VAL A 3 7.29 3.38 -1.42
CA VAL A 3 6.16 4.10 -2.01
C VAL A 3 6.54 4.39 -3.46
N SER A 4 5.75 3.89 -4.40
CA SER A 4 5.97 4.16 -5.81
C SER A 4 5.81 5.66 -6.11
N GLU A 5 6.74 6.25 -6.86
CA GLU A 5 6.71 7.68 -7.21
C GLU A 5 5.64 8.03 -8.25
N VAL A 6 5.07 7.02 -8.91
CA VAL A 6 4.02 7.18 -9.93
C VAL A 6 2.60 7.03 -9.36
N LEU A 7 2.45 6.98 -8.04
CA LEU A 7 1.12 6.90 -7.42
C LEU A 7 0.33 8.17 -7.66
N MET A 8 -0.96 7.99 -7.97
CA MET A 8 -1.87 9.11 -8.14
C MET A 8 -2.13 9.75 -6.78
N GLU A 9 -1.84 11.05 -6.66
CA GLU A 9 -2.26 11.83 -5.51
C GLU A 9 -3.78 11.81 -5.37
N ASP A 10 -4.24 11.57 -4.14
CA ASP A 10 -5.64 11.65 -3.80
C ASP A 10 -6.06 13.14 -3.85
N LYS A 11 -6.85 13.50 -4.86
CA LYS A 11 -7.28 14.89 -5.08
C LYS A 11 -8.16 15.42 -3.93
N ASP A 12 -8.84 14.54 -3.22
CA ASP A 12 -9.66 14.89 -2.06
C ASP A 12 -8.81 14.99 -0.78
N ASN A 13 -7.77 14.17 -0.66
CA ASN A 13 -6.89 14.14 0.51
C ASN A 13 -5.46 14.56 0.15
N LYS A 14 -5.18 15.87 0.23
CA LYS A 14 -3.81 16.38 0.05
C LYS A 14 -2.82 15.67 0.98
N GLY A 15 -1.76 15.13 0.41
CA GLY A 15 -0.77 14.32 1.14
C GLY A 15 -1.14 12.84 1.26
N TRP A 16 -2.13 12.37 0.48
CA TRP A 16 -2.42 10.95 0.34
C TRP A 16 -2.22 10.53 -1.10
N VAL A 17 -1.84 9.27 -1.30
CA VAL A 17 -1.62 8.65 -2.60
C VAL A 17 -2.41 7.37 -2.69
N LYS A 18 -3.03 7.11 -3.85
CA LYS A 18 -3.78 5.87 -4.09
C LYS A 18 -2.91 4.83 -4.74
N GLY A 19 -2.97 3.60 -4.24
CA GLY A 19 -2.22 2.48 -4.78
C GLY A 19 -2.52 1.16 -4.09
N TRP A 20 -1.80 0.14 -4.53
CA TRP A 20 -1.85 -1.23 -4.04
C TRP A 20 -0.85 -1.41 -2.91
N ALA A 21 -1.32 -1.49 -1.68
CA ALA A 21 -0.48 -1.70 -0.52
C ALA A 21 -0.34 -3.17 -0.17
N VAL A 22 0.87 -3.53 0.26
CA VAL A 22 1.17 -4.82 0.84
C VAL A 22 1.22 -4.65 2.36
N VAL A 23 0.19 -5.13 3.03
CA VAL A 23 0.01 -5.00 4.49
C VAL A 23 -0.05 -6.34 5.16
N ARG A 24 0.33 -6.38 6.43
CA ARG A 24 0.12 -7.52 7.30
C ARG A 24 -0.67 -7.07 8.51
N SER A 25 -1.72 -7.81 8.80
CA SER A 25 -2.71 -7.50 9.84
C SER A 25 -2.23 -7.82 11.27
N SER A 26 -1.27 -8.74 11.46
CA SER A 26 -0.72 -9.02 12.81
C SER A 26 0.74 -9.55 12.86
N PRO A 27 1.68 -8.80 13.49
CA PRO A 27 1.56 -7.40 13.89
C PRO A 27 1.38 -6.50 12.66
N TRP A 28 0.78 -5.32 12.85
CA TRP A 28 0.61 -4.33 11.78
C TRP A 28 1.95 -4.04 11.11
N HIS A 29 2.03 -4.29 9.81
CA HIS A 29 3.22 -3.98 9.03
C HIS A 29 2.87 -3.65 7.59
N LEU A 30 3.21 -2.43 7.18
CA LEU A 30 3.03 -1.94 5.82
C LEU A 30 4.37 -1.99 5.09
N VAL A 31 4.49 -2.93 4.15
CA VAL A 31 5.71 -3.14 3.37
C VAL A 31 5.93 -1.99 2.41
N GLY A 32 4.87 -1.63 1.68
CA GLY A 32 4.90 -0.56 0.70
C GLY A 32 3.64 -0.46 -0.12
N VAL A 33 3.57 0.59 -0.93
CA VAL A 33 2.46 0.89 -1.85
C VAL A 33 3.00 0.96 -3.27
N PHE A 34 2.40 0.16 -4.13
CA PHE A 34 2.75 -0.04 -5.51
C PHE A 34 1.68 0.54 -6.43
N ALA A 35 2.08 0.89 -7.64
CA ALA A 35 1.17 1.45 -8.63
C ALA A 35 0.25 0.40 -9.26
N THR A 36 0.70 -0.86 -9.30
CA THR A 36 -0.02 -1.98 -9.89
C THR A 36 -0.26 -3.09 -8.86
N GLU A 37 -1.33 -3.85 -9.05
CA GLU A 37 -1.64 -5.04 -8.23
C GLU A 37 -0.54 -6.09 -8.39
N GLU A 38 -0.07 -6.32 -9.61
CA GLU A 38 0.96 -7.33 -9.92
C GLU A 38 2.28 -7.10 -9.17
N ASP A 39 2.74 -5.84 -9.07
CA ASP A 39 3.93 -5.48 -8.29
C ASP A 39 3.71 -5.75 -6.80
N ALA A 40 2.54 -5.37 -6.28
CA ALA A 40 2.17 -5.60 -4.88
C ALA A 40 2.05 -7.09 -4.56
N GLU A 41 1.40 -7.88 -5.40
CA GLU A 41 1.26 -9.33 -5.25
C GLU A 41 2.61 -10.04 -5.30
N THR A 42 3.47 -9.63 -6.23
CA THR A 42 4.84 -10.16 -6.33
C THR A 42 5.59 -9.93 -5.01
N GLU A 43 5.47 -8.74 -4.43
CA GLU A 43 6.13 -8.42 -3.17
C GLU A 43 5.48 -9.12 -1.98
N ALA A 44 4.15 -9.16 -1.90
CA ALA A 44 3.42 -9.91 -0.88
C ALA A 44 3.84 -11.39 -0.87
N ARG A 45 3.93 -12.00 -2.05
CA ARG A 45 4.36 -13.40 -2.21
C ARG A 45 5.82 -13.62 -1.81
N LYS A 46 6.71 -12.66 -2.06
CA LYS A 46 8.11 -12.72 -1.56
C LYS A 46 8.18 -12.59 -0.05
N MET A 47 7.35 -11.74 0.54
CA MET A 47 7.33 -11.47 1.98
C MET A 47 6.65 -12.60 2.78
N GLY A 48 5.74 -13.33 2.15
CA GLY A 48 5.12 -14.55 2.64
C GLY A 48 3.60 -14.44 2.80
N ASP A 49 2.93 -15.58 3.03
CA ASP A 49 1.46 -15.72 3.03
C ASP A 49 0.70 -14.91 4.10
N LYS A 50 1.41 -14.17 4.97
CA LYS A 50 0.81 -13.28 5.96
C LYS A 50 0.59 -11.86 5.45
N TYR A 51 1.08 -11.56 4.24
CA TYR A 51 0.93 -10.26 3.61
C TYR A 51 -0.20 -10.30 2.61
N GLU A 52 -1.06 -9.31 2.72
CA GLU A 52 -2.28 -9.13 1.96
C GLU A 52 -2.11 -7.90 1.08
N VAL A 53 -2.66 -7.98 -0.14
CA VAL A 53 -2.63 -6.89 -1.11
C VAL A 53 -3.98 -6.20 -1.09
N HIS A 54 -3.99 -4.89 -0.84
CA HIS A 54 -5.21 -4.10 -0.80
C HIS A 54 -5.04 -2.79 -1.57
N TYR A 55 -6.04 -2.42 -2.36
CA TYR A 55 -6.09 -1.12 -3.01
C TYR A 55 -6.71 -0.09 -2.08
N GLY A 56 -6.02 1.04 -1.89
CA GLY A 56 -6.48 2.06 -0.94
C GLY A 56 -5.69 3.36 -1.04
N SER A 57 -5.91 4.22 -0.05
CA SER A 57 -5.20 5.48 0.10
C SER A 57 -4.16 5.37 1.21
N HIS A 58 -2.94 5.76 0.89
CA HIS A 58 -1.81 5.83 1.82
C HIS A 58 -1.47 7.28 2.14
N ARG A 59 -1.22 7.58 3.42
CA ARG A 59 -0.75 8.90 3.82
C ARG A 59 0.76 9.05 3.60
N THR A 60 1.15 9.96 2.72
CA THR A 60 2.57 10.20 2.44
C THR A 60 3.29 10.71 3.69
N GLY A 61 4.43 10.10 4.01
CA GLY A 61 5.22 10.43 5.20
C GLY A 61 4.75 9.75 6.50
N SER A 62 3.84 8.79 6.45
CA SER A 62 3.46 7.94 7.58
C SER A 62 3.43 6.48 7.15
N ASP A 63 3.08 5.55 8.04
CA ASP A 63 2.74 4.14 7.72
C ASP A 63 1.23 3.87 7.80
N ASP A 64 0.44 4.95 7.83
CA ASP A 64 -1.02 4.92 7.75
C ASP A 64 -1.47 4.52 6.34
N PHE A 65 -2.24 3.44 6.29
CA PHE A 65 -2.89 2.98 5.07
C PHE A 65 -4.35 2.65 5.38
N VAL A 66 -5.25 3.18 4.55
CA VAL A 66 -6.69 2.91 4.64
C VAL A 66 -7.15 2.34 3.31
N TRP A 67 -7.87 1.22 3.39
CA TRP A 67 -8.57 0.60 2.28
C TRP A 67 -10.00 0.33 2.73
N GLY A 68 -10.93 0.40 1.79
CA GLY A 68 -12.35 0.08 2.01
C GLY A 68 -12.76 -1.09 1.12
N GLU A 69 -13.81 -1.81 1.51
CA GLU A 69 -14.58 -2.70 0.62
C GLU A 69 -15.40 -1.91 -0.40
#